data_AF-A0A7W1EAF3-F1
#
_entry.id   AF-A0A7W1EAF3-F1
#
_cell.length_a   1.000
_cell.length_b   1.000
_cell.length_c   1.000
_cell.angle_alpha   90.00
_cell.angle_beta   90.00
_cell.angle_gamma   90.00
#
_symmetry.space_group_name_H-M   'P 1'
#
loop_
_entity.id
_entity.type
_entity.pdbx_description
1 polymer ?
#
loop_
_entity_poly.entity_id
_entity_poly.type
_entity_poly.pdbx_seq_one_letter_code
_entity_poly.pdbx_strand_id
1 'polypeptide(L)'
;MRSSFRILVALGLVLGTGGARLAAQDALSRVGAGTQVRSVELEFRGKSSLDPKVLRQKIALTGQGSLVGLRRALKFIPLVPAVGSHPFDPTEMARDVVRLRNYYQRSGFPKVDVTYRAKYQAKSDVIEVIYQIAEGPPLEVTG
;
A
#
# COMPACT_ATOMS: atom_id res chain seq x y z
N MET A 1 -22.47 -34.23 -45.42
CA MET A 1 -21.51 -33.11 -45.29
C MET A 1 -21.94 -32.19 -44.16
N ARG A 2 -21.03 -31.92 -43.21
CA ARG A 2 -20.93 -30.76 -42.28
C ARG A 2 -22.01 -30.68 -41.18
N SER A 3 -21.81 -31.29 -40.02
CA SER A 3 -20.90 -30.94 -38.89
C SER A 3 -21.44 -29.82 -38.01
N SER A 4 -21.86 -30.24 -36.83
CA SER A 4 -22.40 -29.50 -35.70
C SER A 4 -21.32 -28.64 -35.04
N PHE A 5 -21.58 -27.33 -34.86
CA PHE A 5 -20.71 -26.44 -34.10
C PHE A 5 -21.23 -26.34 -32.65
N ARG A 6 -20.71 -27.19 -31.77
CA ARG A 6 -20.86 -27.03 -30.32
C ARG A 6 -19.86 -25.98 -29.87
N ILE A 7 -20.34 -24.77 -29.59
CA ILE A 7 -19.54 -23.74 -28.93
C ILE A 7 -19.37 -24.16 -27.47
N LEU A 8 -18.22 -24.76 -27.16
CA LEU A 8 -17.71 -24.90 -25.80
C LEU A 8 -17.31 -23.52 -25.31
N VAL A 9 -18.19 -22.86 -24.56
CA VAL A 9 -17.81 -21.73 -23.72
C VAL A 9 -17.00 -22.31 -22.56
N ALA A 10 -15.67 -22.32 -22.72
CA ALA A 10 -14.77 -22.51 -21.60
C ALA A 10 -14.85 -21.26 -20.72
N LEU A 11 -15.77 -21.29 -19.76
CA LEU A 11 -15.85 -20.30 -18.70
C LEU A 11 -14.62 -20.48 -17.81
N GLY A 12 -13.54 -19.79 -18.18
CA GLY A 12 -12.33 -19.69 -17.39
C GLY A 12 -12.66 -19.01 -16.07
N LEU A 13 -12.84 -19.81 -15.03
CA LEU A 13 -12.97 -19.38 -13.65
C LEU A 13 -11.63 -18.78 -13.22
N VAL A 14 -11.48 -17.46 -13.38
CA VAL A 14 -10.34 -16.71 -12.82
C VAL A 14 -10.55 -16.58 -11.32
N LEU A 15 -10.18 -17.63 -10.58
CA LEU A 15 -9.97 -17.58 -9.14
C LEU A 15 -8.63 -16.88 -8.87
N GLY A 16 -8.67 -15.62 -8.44
CA GLY A 16 -7.43 -14.94 -8.01
C GLY A 16 -7.62 -13.48 -7.60
N THR A 17 -7.66 -13.23 -6.29
CA THR A 17 -7.11 -12.04 -5.62
C THR A 17 -7.61 -10.62 -6.03
N GLY A 18 -8.84 -10.47 -6.55
CA GLY A 18 -9.38 -9.15 -6.92
C GLY A 18 -9.88 -8.25 -5.77
N GLY A 19 -10.18 -8.80 -4.60
CA GLY A 19 -10.90 -8.07 -3.53
C GLY A 19 -10.14 -6.87 -2.95
N ALA A 20 -8.81 -6.97 -2.82
CA ALA A 20 -8.00 -5.87 -2.28
C ALA A 20 -7.90 -4.68 -3.25
N ARG A 21 -7.90 -4.95 -4.57
CA ARG A 21 -7.77 -3.92 -5.60
C ARG A 21 -9.04 -3.08 -5.72
N LEU A 22 -10.21 -3.71 -5.60
CA LEU A 22 -11.52 -3.04 -5.66
C LEU A 22 -11.74 -2.10 -4.46
N ALA A 23 -11.44 -2.57 -3.24
CA ALA A 23 -11.59 -1.75 -2.03
C ALA A 23 -10.61 -0.55 -2.01
N ALA A 24 -9.40 -0.74 -2.53
CA ALA A 24 -8.42 0.33 -2.63
C ALA A 24 -8.85 1.41 -3.65
N GLN A 25 -9.46 1.02 -4.78
CA GLN A 25 -9.97 1.97 -5.77
C GLN A 25 -11.17 2.78 -5.25
N ASP A 26 -12.09 2.14 -4.52
CA ASP A 26 -13.24 2.81 -3.90
C ASP A 26 -12.80 3.86 -2.87
N ALA A 27 -11.82 3.54 -2.03
CA ALA A 27 -11.26 4.49 -1.07
C ALA A 27 -10.66 5.72 -1.76
N LEU A 28 -9.89 5.55 -2.85
CA LEU A 28 -9.24 6.64 -3.59
C LEU A 28 -10.25 7.57 -4.27
N SER A 29 -11.41 7.05 -4.69
CA SER A 29 -12.46 7.86 -5.32
C SER A 29 -13.14 8.84 -4.35
N ARG A 30 -13.00 8.61 -3.03
CA ARG A 30 -13.64 9.39 -1.96
C ARG A 30 -12.72 10.42 -1.31
N VAL A 31 -11.44 10.43 -1.69
CA VAL A 31 -10.43 11.36 -1.16
C VAL A 31 -10.59 12.73 -1.83
N GLY A 32 -10.63 13.78 -1.02
CA GLY A 32 -10.62 15.18 -1.48
C GLY A 32 -9.24 15.83 -1.36
N ALA A 33 -9.10 17.06 -1.87
CA ALA A 33 -7.83 17.82 -1.83
C ALA A 33 -7.32 18.13 -0.42
N GLY A 34 -8.17 18.02 0.60
CA GLY A 34 -7.82 18.25 2.02
C GLY A 34 -7.49 16.99 2.81
N THR A 35 -7.72 15.79 2.25
CA THR A 35 -7.64 14.54 2.99
C THR A 35 -6.23 14.30 3.54
N GLN A 36 -6.15 13.98 4.82
CA GLN A 36 -4.87 13.83 5.53
C GLN A 36 -4.47 12.36 5.68
N VAL A 37 -3.18 12.07 5.53
CA VAL A 37 -2.63 10.74 5.80
C VAL A 37 -2.49 10.54 7.30
N ARG A 38 -3.32 9.66 7.88
CA ARG A 38 -3.25 9.34 9.31
C ARG A 38 -2.06 8.45 9.63
N SER A 39 -1.93 7.35 8.91
CA SER A 39 -0.85 6.37 9.10
C SER A 39 -0.43 5.75 7.78
N VAL A 40 0.84 5.37 7.74
CA VAL A 40 1.45 4.58 6.67
C VAL A 40 2.13 3.39 7.30
N GLU A 41 1.66 2.20 6.94
CA GLU A 41 2.09 0.94 7.55
C GLU A 41 2.62 -0.03 6.49
N LEU A 42 3.46 -0.97 6.95
CA LEU A 42 3.99 -2.05 6.14
C LEU A 42 3.45 -3.37 6.69
N GLU A 43 2.81 -4.15 5.84
CA GLU A 43 2.32 -5.48 6.14
C GLU A 43 3.06 -6.50 5.27
N PHE A 44 3.80 -7.41 5.90
CA PHE A 44 4.55 -8.46 5.20
C PHE A 44 3.72 -9.74 5.13
N ARG A 45 3.45 -10.21 3.91
CA ARG A 45 2.81 -11.51 3.67
C ARG A 45 3.89 -12.59 3.71
N GLY A 46 4.26 -12.99 4.93
CA GLY A 46 5.30 -13.98 5.19
C GLY A 46 6.48 -13.39 5.95
N LYS A 47 7.67 -13.96 5.73
CA LYS A 47 8.90 -13.45 6.34
C LYS A 47 9.36 -12.18 5.63
N SER A 48 9.99 -11.29 6.39
CA SER A 48 10.68 -10.11 5.86
C SER A 48 12.18 -10.37 5.91
N SER A 49 12.82 -10.50 4.76
CA SER A 49 14.27 -10.64 4.64
C SER A 49 15.00 -9.29 4.68
N LEU A 50 14.29 -8.18 4.46
CA LEU A 50 14.85 -6.82 4.53
C LEU A 50 14.40 -6.09 5.81
N ASP A 51 15.21 -5.13 6.28
CA ASP A 51 14.88 -4.33 7.47
C ASP A 51 13.69 -3.39 7.18
N PRO A 52 12.56 -3.52 7.91
CA PRO A 52 11.39 -2.67 7.75
C PRO A 52 11.68 -1.18 7.94
N LYS A 53 12.69 -0.81 8.73
CA LYS A 53 13.09 0.60 8.92
C LYS A 53 13.67 1.19 7.64
N VAL A 54 14.48 0.42 6.91
CA VAL A 54 15.06 0.85 5.63
C VAL A 54 13.96 0.97 4.58
N LEU A 55 13.00 0.04 4.56
CA LEU A 55 11.85 0.11 3.67
C LEU A 55 11.00 1.36 3.93
N ARG A 56 10.75 1.69 5.20
CA ARG A 56 10.04 2.93 5.57
C ARG A 56 10.75 4.19 5.08
N GLN A 57 12.07 4.22 5.05
CA GLN A 57 12.84 5.36 4.52
C GLN A 57 12.74 5.51 2.99
N LYS A 58 12.30 4.48 2.27
CA LYS A 58 12.08 4.55 0.81
C LYS A 58 10.69 5.05 0.42
N ILE A 59 9.79 5.16 1.39
CA ILE A 59 8.43 5.66 1.22
C ILE A 59 8.46 7.17 1.39
N ALA A 60 7.97 7.91 0.40
CA ALA A 60 7.83 9.36 0.46
C ALA A 60 6.51 9.77 1.14
N LEU A 61 5.45 8.96 1.00
CA LEU A 61 4.19 9.21 1.68
C LEU A 61 4.41 9.18 3.19
N THR A 62 4.35 10.35 3.80
CA THR A 62 4.56 10.52 5.24
C THR A 62 3.20 10.67 5.89
N GLY A 63 2.85 9.77 6.82
CA GLY A 63 1.66 9.92 7.64
C GLY A 63 1.92 10.84 8.83
N GLN A 64 0.86 11.33 9.47
CA GLN A 64 0.94 12.13 10.70
C GLN A 64 1.75 11.42 11.82
N GLY A 65 1.92 10.09 11.74
CA GLY A 65 2.81 9.28 12.58
C GLY A 65 2.09 8.53 13.70
N SER A 66 2.77 7.58 14.38
CA SER A 66 2.17 6.78 15.46
C SER A 66 1.89 7.57 16.75
N LEU A 67 2.50 8.74 16.91
CA LEU A 67 2.42 9.57 18.13
C LEU A 67 1.37 10.69 18.06
N VAL A 68 0.53 10.72 17.03
CA VAL A 68 -0.47 11.77 16.81
C VAL A 68 -1.50 11.81 17.94
N GLY A 69 -1.92 10.65 18.44
CA GLY A 69 -2.89 10.54 19.54
C GLY A 69 -2.37 11.20 20.81
N LEU A 70 -1.10 10.93 21.15
CA LEU A 70 -0.45 11.49 22.34
C LEU A 70 -0.23 13.00 22.19
N ARG A 71 0.24 13.47 21.02
CA ARG A 71 0.44 14.90 20.75
C ARG A 71 -0.87 15.69 20.74
N ARG A 72 -1.95 15.10 20.23
CA ARG A 72 -3.29 15.70 20.25
C ARG A 72 -3.85 15.82 21.68
N ALA A 73 -3.59 14.83 22.54
CA ALA A 73 -3.96 14.88 23.94
C ALA A 73 -3.16 15.94 24.72
N LEU A 74 -1.90 16.17 24.37
CA LEU A 74 -1.00 17.15 25.02
C LEU A 74 -1.09 18.58 24.46
N LYS A 75 -2.14 18.90 23.68
CA LYS A 75 -2.37 20.24 23.10
C LYS A 75 -2.47 21.38 24.13
N PHE A 76 -2.69 21.07 25.40
CA PHE A 76 -2.74 22.04 26.50
C PHE A 76 -1.36 22.57 26.90
N ILE A 77 -0.27 21.97 26.41
CA ILE A 77 1.10 22.41 26.70
C ILE A 77 1.56 23.36 25.57
N PRO A 78 1.94 24.62 25.89
CA PRO A 78 2.31 25.64 24.88
C PRO A 78 3.61 25.35 24.10
N LEU A 79 4.28 24.21 24.36
CA LEU A 79 5.52 23.77 23.70
C LEU A 79 5.33 22.57 22.74
N VAL A 80 4.11 22.06 22.55
CA VAL A 80 3.87 20.93 21.63
C VAL A 80 3.54 21.46 20.23
N PRO A 81 4.39 21.23 19.21
CA PRO A 81 4.12 21.70 17.86
C PRO A 81 2.84 21.06 17.31
N ALA A 82 2.08 21.83 16.53
CA ALA A 82 0.86 21.37 15.87
C ALA A 82 1.15 20.09 15.04
N VAL A 83 0.18 19.17 15.01
CA VAL A 83 0.24 18.00 14.13
C VAL A 83 0.41 18.53 12.71
N GLY A 84 1.57 18.30 12.09
CA GLY A 84 1.89 18.82 10.76
C GLY A 84 0.85 18.41 9.73
N SER A 85 0.70 19.21 8.68
CA SER A 85 -0.14 18.85 7.53
C SER A 85 0.55 17.73 6.75
N HIS A 86 -0.18 16.65 6.49
CA HIS A 86 0.28 15.50 5.73
C HIS A 86 -0.79 15.20 4.68
N PRO A 87 -0.89 16.02 3.61
CA PRO A 87 -1.89 15.82 2.58
C PRO A 87 -1.65 14.48 1.87
N PHE A 88 -2.74 13.77 1.60
CA PHE A 88 -2.66 12.54 0.83
C PHE A 88 -2.45 12.84 -0.65
N ASP A 89 -1.41 12.25 -1.24
CA ASP A 89 -1.17 12.25 -2.68
C ASP A 89 -1.24 10.81 -3.22
N PRO A 90 -2.27 10.46 -4.01
CA PRO A 90 -2.40 9.13 -4.61
C PRO A 90 -1.27 8.82 -5.59
N THR A 91 -0.68 9.84 -6.21
CA THR A 91 0.46 9.71 -7.13
C THR A 91 1.71 9.30 -6.37
N GLU A 92 2.00 9.95 -5.23
CA GLU A 92 3.12 9.55 -4.38
C GLU A 92 2.93 8.14 -3.81
N MET A 93 1.70 7.77 -3.42
CA MET A 93 1.40 6.41 -2.99
C MET A 93 1.71 5.38 -4.10
N ALA A 94 1.33 5.66 -5.34
CA ALA A 94 1.66 4.80 -6.48
C ALA A 94 3.18 4.76 -6.76
N ARG A 95 3.88 5.89 -6.61
CA ARG A 95 5.35 5.96 -6.73
C ARG A 95 6.05 5.15 -5.65
N ASP A 96 5.55 5.16 -4.42
CA ASP A 96 6.09 4.37 -3.31
C ASP A 96 6.03 2.87 -3.59
N VAL A 97 4.94 2.37 -4.19
CA VAL A 97 4.85 0.97 -4.64
C VAL A 97 5.98 0.64 -5.61
N VAL A 98 6.26 1.54 -6.56
CA VAL A 98 7.36 1.36 -7.52
C VAL A 98 8.72 1.41 -6.82
N ARG A 99 8.94 2.36 -5.90
CA ARG A 99 10.19 2.50 -5.13
C ARG A 99 10.48 1.23 -4.32
N LEU A 100 9.49 0.73 -3.58
CA LEU A 100 9.60 -0.49 -2.79
C LEU A 100 9.90 -1.71 -3.66
N ARG A 101 9.14 -1.90 -4.75
CA ARG A 101 9.38 -3.00 -5.69
C ARG A 101 10.79 -2.96 -6.28
N ASN A 102 11.23 -1.79 -6.75
CA ASN A 102 12.55 -1.63 -7.34
C ASN A 102 13.66 -1.92 -6.31
N TYR A 103 13.46 -1.54 -5.05
CA TYR A 103 14.41 -1.84 -3.98
C TYR A 103 14.53 -3.34 -3.76
N TYR A 104 13.40 -4.04 -3.60
CA TYR A 104 13.37 -5.50 -3.46
C TYR A 104 14.01 -6.24 -4.62
N GLN A 105 13.71 -5.83 -5.86
CA GLN A 105 14.29 -6.44 -7.05
C GLN A 105 15.82 -6.27 -7.10
N ARG A 106 16.34 -5.09 -6.75
CA ARG A 106 17.79 -4.84 -6.64
C ARG A 106 18.44 -5.61 -5.50
N SER A 107 17.69 -5.93 -4.46
CA SER A 107 18.13 -6.75 -3.32
C SER A 107 18.03 -8.26 -3.56
N GLY A 108 17.69 -8.70 -4.79
CA GLY A 108 17.66 -10.12 -5.16
C GLY A 108 16.28 -10.78 -5.09
N PHE A 109 15.19 -10.02 -4.98
CA PHE A 109 13.82 -10.53 -4.96
C PHE A 109 13.06 -10.11 -6.24
N PRO A 110 13.32 -10.73 -7.41
CA PRO A 110 12.75 -10.30 -8.68
C PRO A 110 11.24 -10.50 -8.76
N LYS A 111 10.70 -11.49 -8.02
CA LYS A 111 9.28 -11.89 -8.00
C LYS A 111 8.47 -11.20 -6.90
N VAL A 112 8.99 -10.13 -6.30
CA VAL A 112 8.28 -9.36 -5.27
C VAL A 112 6.94 -8.83 -5.80
N ASP A 113 5.88 -9.01 -5.00
CA ASP A 113 4.58 -8.37 -5.20
C ASP A 113 4.37 -7.30 -4.13
N VAL A 114 4.20 -6.05 -4.58
CA VAL A 114 3.92 -4.91 -3.71
C VAL A 114 2.56 -4.36 -4.09
N THR A 115 1.63 -4.43 -3.15
CA THR A 115 0.26 -3.90 -3.28
C THR A 115 -0.03 -2.94 -2.13
N TYR A 116 -1.22 -2.35 -2.10
CA TYR A 116 -1.63 -1.47 -1.02
C TYR A 116 -3.11 -1.68 -0.68
N ARG A 117 -3.45 -1.43 0.58
CA ARG A 117 -4.83 -1.25 1.05
C ARG A 117 -4.96 0.16 1.61
N ALA A 118 -6.03 0.82 1.23
CA ALA A 118 -6.36 2.16 1.69
C ALA A 118 -7.71 2.12 2.42
N LYS A 119 -7.79 2.80 3.56
CA LYS A 119 -9.03 2.96 4.32
C LYS A 119 -9.31 4.42 4.56
N TYR A 120 -10.33 4.94 3.87
CA TYR A 120 -10.79 6.32 4.05
C TYR A 120 -11.83 6.41 5.18
N GLN A 121 -11.70 7.43 6.03
CA GLN A 121 -12.61 7.74 7.12
C GLN A 121 -13.23 9.12 6.91
N ALA A 122 -14.43 9.14 6.34
CA ALA A 122 -15.14 10.38 5.96
C ALA A 122 -15.38 11.33 7.14
N LYS A 123 -15.63 10.81 8.35
CA LYS A 123 -15.91 11.64 9.55
C LYS A 123 -14.74 12.55 9.95
N SER A 124 -13.51 12.12 9.69
CA SER A 124 -12.29 12.84 10.08
C SER A 124 -11.47 13.31 8.88
N ASP A 125 -11.97 13.07 7.66
CA ASP A 125 -11.28 13.31 6.38
C ASP A 125 -9.81 12.83 6.38
N VAL A 126 -9.63 11.59 6.84
CA VAL A 126 -8.30 10.96 6.89
C VAL A 126 -8.28 9.63 6.17
N ILE A 127 -7.09 9.26 5.70
CA ILE A 127 -6.82 7.99 5.05
C ILE A 127 -5.71 7.24 5.78
N GLU A 128 -5.89 5.93 5.93
CA GLU A 128 -4.88 4.99 6.42
C GLU A 128 -4.39 4.17 5.23
N VAL A 129 -3.07 4.10 5.03
CA VAL A 129 -2.45 3.39 3.92
C VAL A 129 -1.58 2.26 4.45
N ILE A 130 -1.81 1.04 3.95
CA ILE A 130 -1.07 -0.16 4.32
C ILE A 130 -0.45 -0.74 3.06
N TYR A 131 0.86 -0.68 2.92
CA TYR A 131 1.57 -1.35 1.84
C TYR A 131 1.74 -2.82 2.19
N GLN A 132 1.26 -3.71 1.31
CA GLN A 132 1.36 -5.14 1.48
C GLN A 132 2.47 -5.69 0.61
N ILE A 133 3.43 -6.37 1.21
CA ILE A 133 4.65 -6.85 0.53
C ILE A 133 4.69 -8.36 0.63
N ALA A 134 4.78 -9.03 -0.52
CA ALA A 134 5.12 -10.45 -0.63
C ALA A 134 6.46 -10.55 -1.37
N GLU A 135 7.53 -10.88 -0.66
CA GLU A 135 8.91 -10.84 -1.20
C GLU A 135 9.12 -11.84 -2.34
N GLY A 136 8.48 -13.01 -2.25
CA GLY A 136 8.74 -14.12 -3.15
C GLY A 136 10.11 -14.76 -2.89
N PRO A 137 10.50 -15.76 -3.70
CA PRO A 137 11.79 -16.43 -3.53
C PRO A 137 12.95 -15.51 -3.94
N PRO A 138 14.11 -15.59 -3.26
CA PRO A 138 15.32 -14.89 -3.68
C PRO A 138 15.83 -15.48 -5.00
N LEU A 139 16.54 -14.67 -5.76
CA LEU A 139 17.25 -15.08 -6.96
C LEU A 139 18.48 -15.88 -6.55
N GLU A 140 18.51 -17.16 -6.92
CA GLU A 140 19.70 -18.00 -6.81
C GLU A 140 20.45 -17.98 -8.15
N VAL A 141 21.74 -17.65 -8.11
CA VAL A 141 22.60 -17.76 -9.28
C VAL A 141 23.17 -19.17 -9.26
N THR A 142 22.51 -20.11 -9.94
CA THR A 142 23.11 -21.42 -10.21
C THR A 142 24.13 -21.24 -11.33
N GLY A 143 25.41 -21.34 -10.98
CA GLY A 143 26.54 -21.34 -11.91
C GLY A 143 27.04 -22.75 -12.21
#